data_AF-A0A9D4B917-F1
#
_entry.id   AF-A0A9D4B917-F1
#
_cell.length_a   1.000
_cell.length_b   1.000
_cell.length_c   1.000
_cell.angle_alpha   90.00
_cell.angle_beta   90.00
_cell.angle_gamma   90.00
#
_symmetry.space_group_name_H-M   'P 1'
#
loop_
_entity.id
_entity.type
_entity.pdbx_description
1 polymer ?
#
loop_
_entity_poly.entity_id
_entity_poly.type
_entity_poly.pdbx_seq_one_letter_code
_entity_poly.pdbx_strand_id
1 'polypeptide(L)' 'MKVVKLFRKQPFAKRKEVYNWYPPHNTYFALMKKLHFFGLYRGELQDFKEEMRWPKKLCSKGKPKKGEGKRDTKMK' A
#
# COMPACT_ATOMS: atom_id res chain seq x y z
N MET A 1 7.44 -21.87 -41.08
CA MET A 1 6.93 -20.48 -41.01
C MET A 1 6.86 -19.99 -39.56
N LYS A 2 7.55 -18.89 -39.21
CA LYS A 2 7.65 -18.34 -37.85
C LYS A 2 6.36 -17.63 -37.40
N VAL A 3 5.74 -16.88 -38.32
CA VAL A 3 4.54 -16.08 -38.08
C VAL A 3 3.34 -16.96 -37.72
N VAL A 4 3.15 -18.08 -38.43
CA VAL A 4 2.08 -19.05 -38.15
C VAL A 4 2.20 -19.63 -36.73
N LYS A 5 3.43 -19.89 -36.25
CA LYS A 5 3.67 -20.40 -34.87
C LYS A 5 3.37 -19.35 -33.79
N LEU A 6 3.59 -18.07 -34.09
CA LEU A 6 3.31 -16.93 -33.20
C LEU A 6 1.80 -16.75 -33.00
N PHE A 7 1.03 -16.75 -34.08
CA PHE A 7 -0.44 -16.62 -33.99
C PHE A 7 -1.14 -17.88 -33.49
N ARG A 8 -0.52 -19.06 -33.64
CA ARG A 8 -1.03 -20.32 -33.09
C ARG A 8 -0.93 -20.39 -31.56
N LYS A 9 -0.03 -19.64 -30.92
CA LYS A 9 0.15 -19.64 -29.45
C LYS A 9 -0.33 -18.33 -28.85
N GLN A 10 -0.88 -18.38 -27.64
CA GLN A 10 -1.18 -17.16 -26.90
C GLN A 10 0.14 -16.43 -26.57
N PRO A 11 0.21 -15.10 -26.82
CA PRO A 11 1.39 -14.31 -26.48
C PRO A 11 1.62 -14.37 -24.98
N PHE A 12 2.89 -14.43 -24.58
CA PHE A 12 3.31 -14.64 -23.21
C PHE A 12 2.65 -13.65 -22.22
N ALA A 13 2.59 -12.37 -22.58
CA ALA A 13 2.00 -11.32 -21.75
C ALA A 13 0.49 -11.49 -21.47
N LYS A 14 -0.24 -12.19 -22.34
CA LYS A 14 -1.69 -12.43 -22.15
C LYS A 14 -1.99 -13.70 -21.35
N ARG A 15 -0.98 -14.48 -21.00
CA ARG A 15 -1.17 -15.67 -20.18
C ARG A 15 -1.58 -15.25 -18.78
N LYS A 16 -2.59 -15.91 -18.24
CA LYS A 16 -3.13 -15.64 -16.90
C LYS A 16 -2.05 -15.65 -15.83
N GLU A 17 -1.13 -16.59 -15.92
CA GLU A 17 0.03 -16.72 -15.03
C GLU A 17 0.89 -15.45 -14.99
N VAL A 18 1.00 -14.72 -16.09
CA VAL A 18 1.91 -13.57 -16.22
C VAL A 18 1.24 -12.30 -15.71
N TYR A 19 0.04 -11.97 -16.19
CA TYR A 19 -0.61 -10.71 -15.78
C TYR A 19 -1.28 -10.79 -14.40
N ASN A 20 -1.71 -11.98 -13.97
CA ASN A 20 -2.35 -12.20 -12.66
C ASN A 20 -1.37 -12.76 -11.62
N TRP A 21 -0.08 -12.48 -11.79
CA TRP A 21 0.97 -12.97 -10.90
C TRP A 21 0.80 -12.46 -9.47
N TYR A 22 0.51 -11.17 -9.32
CA TYR A 22 0.31 -10.56 -8.01
C TYR A 22 -1.18 -10.55 -7.65
N PRO A 23 -1.53 -10.95 -6.40
CA PRO A 23 -2.88 -10.76 -5.91
C PRO A 23 -3.21 -9.27 -5.83
N PRO A 24 -4.50 -8.90 -5.95
CA PRO A 24 -4.95 -7.50 -5.89
C PRO A 24 -4.82 -6.93 -4.47
N HIS A 25 -3.59 -6.62 -4.03
CA HIS A 25 -3.29 -6.23 -2.65
C HIS A 25 -4.10 -5.02 -2.15
N ASN A 26 -4.35 -4.05 -3.03
CA ASN A 26 -5.14 -2.87 -2.69
C ASN A 26 -6.57 -3.22 -2.24
N THR A 27 -7.17 -4.25 -2.83
CA THR A 27 -8.53 -4.70 -2.48
C THR A 27 -8.55 -5.33 -1.09
N TYR A 28 -7.63 -6.24 -0.80
CA TYR A 28 -7.50 -6.89 0.50
C TYR A 28 -7.17 -5.89 1.61
N PHE A 29 -6.20 -5.00 1.36
CA PHE A 29 -5.81 -3.99 2.33
C PHE A 29 -6.98 -3.04 2.66
N ALA A 30 -7.69 -2.55 1.64
CA ALA A 30 -8.84 -1.67 1.84
C ALA A 30 -9.99 -2.39 2.55
N LEU A 31 -10.25 -3.66 2.20
CA LEU A 31 -11.26 -4.49 2.84
C LEU A 31 -10.96 -4.66 4.32
N MET A 32 -9.78 -5.19 4.67
CA MET A 32 -9.40 -5.44 6.07
C MET A 32 -9.39 -4.17 6.91
N LYS A 33 -8.96 -3.04 6.32
CA LYS A 33 -9.01 -1.73 6.97
C LYS A 33 -10.46 -1.30 7.28
N LYS A 34 -11.41 -1.54 6.36
CA LYS A 34 -12.83 -1.25 6.61
C LYS A 34 -13.41 -2.15 7.70
N LEU A 35 -13.13 -3.45 7.66
CA LEU A 35 -13.57 -4.38 8.72
C LEU A 35 -13.02 -3.96 10.09
N HIS A 36 -11.78 -3.49 10.13
CA HIS A 36 -11.17 -2.99 11.35
C HIS A 36 -11.91 -1.77 11.91
N PHE A 37 -12.23 -0.79 11.07
CA PHE A 37 -13.02 0.37 11.50
C PHE A 37 -14.45 0.03 11.91
N PHE A 38 -15.04 -1.02 11.34
CA PHE A 38 -16.35 -1.52 11.76
C PHE A 38 -16.29 -2.39 13.03
N GLY A 39 -15.10 -2.66 13.58
CA GLY A 39 -14.93 -3.53 14.75
C GLY A 39 -15.13 -5.02 14.46
N LEU A 40 -15.26 -5.40 13.18
CA LEU A 40 -15.43 -6.79 12.74
C LEU A 40 -14.09 -7.55 12.67
N TYR A 41 -12.97 -6.81 12.63
CA TYR A 41 -11.62 -7.38 12.57
C TYR A 41 -10.67 -6.62 13.49
N ARG A 42 -9.84 -7.35 14.24
CA ARG A 42 -8.79 -6.75 15.07
C ARG A 42 -7.45 -6.85 14.37
N GLY A 43 -6.88 -5.69 14.01
CA GLY A 43 -5.60 -5.60 13.32
C GLY A 43 -4.47 -5.18 14.25
N GLU A 44 -3.92 -6.11 15.03
CA GLU A 44 -2.91 -5.81 16.07
C GLU A 44 -1.71 -5.01 15.56
N LEU A 45 -1.23 -5.30 14.34
CA LEU A 45 -0.13 -4.56 13.73
C LEU A 45 -0.50 -3.09 13.45
N GLN A 46 -1.76 -2.83 13.12
CA GLN A 46 -2.26 -1.48 12.88
C GLN A 46 -2.45 -0.74 14.20
N ASP A 47 -3.00 -1.42 15.21
CA ASP A 47 -3.16 -0.91 16.58
C ASP A 47 -1.80 -0.48 17.16
N PHE A 48 -0.81 -1.37 17.10
CA PHE A 48 0.55 -1.09 17.58
C PHE A 48 1.19 0.12 16.88
N LYS A 49 1.00 0.26 15.56
CA LYS A 49 1.51 1.42 14.81
C LYS A 49 0.82 2.72 15.23
N GLU A 50 -0.46 2.66 15.56
CA GLU A 50 -1.23 3.80 16.02
C GLU A 50 -0.84 4.18 17.45
N GLU A 51 -0.75 3.21 18.35
CA GLU A 51 -0.22 3.38 19.71
C GLU A 51 1.17 4.01 19.68
N MET A 52 2.11 3.50 18.87
CA MET A 52 3.44 4.11 18.75
C MET A 52 3.44 5.53 18.18
N ARG A 53 2.40 5.91 17.42
CA ARG A 53 2.28 7.26 16.87
C ARG A 53 1.91 8.27 17.96
N TRP A 54 1.16 7.86 18.97
CA TRP A 54 0.71 8.74 20.06
C TRP A 54 1.86 9.33 20.89
N PRO A 55 2.78 8.55 21.47
CA PRO A 55 3.95 9.08 22.18
C PRO A 55 4.85 9.95 21.30
N LYS A 56 5.01 9.59 20.02
CA LYS A 56 5.81 10.40 19.08
C LYS A 56 5.22 11.78 18.86
N LYS A 57 3.89 11.90 18.83
CA LYS A 57 3.22 13.21 18.78
C LYS A 57 3.41 13.99 20.07
N LEU A 58 3.27 13.35 21.24
CA LEU A 58 3.48 13.97 22.54
C LEU A 58 4.92 14.48 22.71
N CYS A 59 5.92 13.74 22.23
CA CYS A 59 7.31 14.14 22.24
C CYS A 59 7.66 15.18 21.15
N SER A 60 6.69 15.77 20.46
CA SER A 60 6.88 16.72 19.35
C SER A 60 7.72 16.16 18.18
N LYS A 61 7.91 14.83 18.12
CA LYS A 61 8.56 14.09 17.03
C LYS A 61 7.52 13.58 16.01
N GLY A 62 6.38 14.25 15.94
CA GLY A 62 5.33 13.98 14.97
C GLY A 62 5.79 14.30 13.55
N LYS A 63 5.08 13.76 12.55
CA LYS A 63 5.30 14.17 11.17
C LYS A 63 4.88 15.64 11.03
N PRO A 64 5.74 16.52 10.50
CA PRO A 64 5.38 17.93 10.25
C PRO A 64 4.24 18.00 9.23
N LYS A 65 3.52 19.12 9.21
CA LYS A 65 2.52 19.35 8.16
C LYS A 65 3.22 19.39 6.80
N LYS A 66 2.50 18.97 5.76
CA LYS A 66 3.03 18.98 4.39
C LYS A 66 3.38 20.43 4.02
N GLY A 67 4.66 20.69 3.73
CA GLY A 67 5.16 22.04 3.43
C GLY A 67 6.05 22.63 4.54
N GLU A 68 5.72 22.38 5.81
CA GLU A 68 6.46 22.87 7.00
C GLU A 68 7.65 21.96 7.35
N GLY A 69 8.31 21.41 6.32
CA GLY A 69 9.49 20.57 6.50
C GLY A 69 10.69 21.38 6.97
N LYS A 70 11.78 20.69 7.34
CA LYS A 70 13.05 21.30 7.75
C LYS A 70 13.62 22.34 6.77
N ARG A 71 13.18 22.33 5.51
CA ARG A 71 13.59 23.29 4.49
C ARG A 71 12.92 24.66 4.71
N ASP A 72 11.64 24.69 5.08
CA ASP A 72 10.90 25.93 5.34
C ASP A 72 11.40 26.65 6.59
N THR A 73 11.62 25.90 7.69
CA THR A 73 12.20 26.44 8.93
C THR A 73 13.63 26.94 8.80
N LYS A 74 14.35 26.60 7.73
CA LYS A 74 15.72 27.07 7.46
C LYS A 74 15.76 28.28 6.52
N MET A 75 14.68 28.54 5.79
CA MET A 75 14.56 29.70 4.87
C MET A 75 13.89 30.92 5.52
N LYS A 76 13.20 30.73 6.66
CA LYS A 76 12.80 31.78 7.58
C LYS A 76 13.97 32.22 8.46
#